data_AF-A0A938LGA1-F1
#
_entry.id   AF-A0A938LGA1-F1
#
_cell.length_a   1.000
_cell.length_b   1.000
_cell.length_c   1.000
_cell.angle_alpha   90.00
_cell.angle_beta   90.00
_cell.angle_gamma   90.00
#
_symmetry.space_group_name_H-M   'P 1'
#
loop_
_entity.id
_entity.type
_entity.pdbx_description
1 polymer ?
#
loop_
_entity_poly.entity_id
_entity_poly.type
_entity_poly.pdbx_seq_one_letter_code
_entity_poly.pdbx_strand_id
1 'polypeptide(L)'
;MNRYKPCLATLGGSPAAKPRFTLENGALEVLPAGFASERELLDAILEGSVARRLREREFWADPALPDWLWLSTGVRLGVLVSERGRRNHRTLWLDANGEPLQLTLAILESFHREALAAGARAAPVLIWPSRPDFTGALIRGDRYWQAPLVDALAARGIPCLDLSLALGAAATSKRVLDIDSLFQNMHLSRAGNAVVAREVQRWIRAQGLAPR
;
A
#
# COMPACT_ATOMS: atom_id res chain seq x y z
N MET A 1 0.92 4.77 8.71
CA MET A 1 0.36 5.37 7.49
C MET A 1 1.33 6.39 6.94
N ASN A 2 1.51 6.46 5.61
CA ASN A 2 2.27 7.39 4.74
C ASN A 2 3.09 8.55 5.36
N ARG A 3 3.76 8.31 6.47
CA ARG A 3 4.65 9.22 7.19
C ARG A 3 6.01 8.54 7.30
N TYR A 4 7.04 9.34 7.58
CA TYR A 4 8.44 8.96 7.34
C TYR A 4 8.80 7.58 7.93
N LYS A 5 9.61 6.83 7.19
CA LYS A 5 10.45 5.76 7.73
C LYS A 5 11.81 5.97 7.08
N PRO A 6 12.89 6.18 7.85
CA PRO A 6 14.22 6.24 7.27
C PRO A 6 14.50 4.88 6.62
N CYS A 7 14.65 4.88 5.31
CA CYS A 7 15.10 3.75 4.53
C CYS A 7 16.33 4.24 3.74
N LEU A 8 17.48 3.64 3.99
CA LEU A 8 18.65 3.84 3.15
C LEU A 8 18.49 2.90 1.95
N ALA A 9 18.31 3.43 0.74
CA ALA A 9 18.44 2.61 -0.47
C ALA A 9 19.93 2.44 -0.75
N THR A 10 20.42 1.23 -0.52
CA THR A 10 21.83 0.86 -0.69
C THR A 10 22.34 0.97 -2.12
N LEU A 11 21.46 1.18 -3.12
CA LEU A 11 21.79 1.16 -4.54
C LEU A 11 21.98 2.55 -5.18
N GLY A 12 21.76 3.66 -4.45
CA GLY A 12 21.79 5.00 -5.07
C GLY A 12 22.33 6.16 -4.23
N GLY A 13 22.86 5.92 -3.03
CA GLY A 13 23.39 6.96 -2.11
C GLY A 13 22.31 7.91 -1.53
N SER A 14 21.18 8.06 -2.20
CA SER A 14 20.06 8.88 -1.71
C SER A 14 19.26 8.15 -0.63
N PRO A 15 18.89 8.81 0.48
CA PRO A 15 17.93 8.27 1.43
C PRO A 15 16.56 8.11 0.76
N ALA A 16 16.31 6.93 0.17
CA ALA A 16 15.07 6.65 -0.52
C ALA A 16 13.92 6.44 0.49
N ALA A 17 13.14 7.49 0.72
CA ALA A 17 11.79 7.32 1.23
C ALA A 17 10.85 7.04 0.05
N LYS A 18 9.96 6.05 0.18
CA LYS A 18 8.80 5.96 -0.73
C LYS A 18 8.07 7.32 -0.72
N PRO A 19 7.54 7.81 -1.85
CA PRO A 19 6.71 9.00 -1.87
C PRO A 19 5.62 8.91 -0.80
N ARG A 20 5.42 10.02 -0.09
CA ARG A 20 4.48 10.11 1.02
C ARG A 20 3.45 11.17 0.67
N PHE A 21 2.22 10.92 1.07
CA PHE A 21 1.10 11.79 0.78
C PHE A 21 0.28 12.04 2.03
N THR A 22 -0.27 13.23 2.14
CA THR A 22 -1.33 13.61 3.08
C THR A 22 -2.55 14.07 2.29
N LEU A 23 -3.72 14.06 2.95
CA LEU A 23 -4.91 14.73 2.45
C LEU A 23 -5.05 16.07 3.18
N GLU A 24 -4.77 17.16 2.48
CA GLU A 24 -5.00 18.51 2.98
C GLU A 24 -6.12 19.15 2.17
N ASN A 25 -7.22 19.54 2.82
CA ASN A 25 -8.40 20.13 2.17
C ASN A 25 -8.96 19.31 0.99
N GLY A 26 -8.85 17.98 1.05
CA GLY A 26 -9.30 17.07 0.00
C GLY A 26 -8.35 16.93 -1.20
N ALA A 27 -7.18 17.56 -1.16
CA ALA A 27 -6.13 17.42 -2.17
C ALA A 27 -4.99 16.52 -1.67
N LEU A 28 -4.37 15.79 -2.60
CA LEU A 28 -3.14 15.05 -2.32
C LEU A 28 -1.96 16.00 -2.26
N GLU A 29 -1.27 16.02 -1.12
CA GLU A 29 -0.03 16.76 -0.98
C GLU A 29 1.14 15.80 -0.81
N VAL A 30 2.21 16.03 -1.58
CA VAL A 30 3.44 15.25 -1.46
C VAL A 30 4.20 15.75 -0.22
N LEU A 31 4.45 14.84 0.72
CA LEU A 31 5.31 15.13 1.86
C LEU A 31 6.78 15.04 1.44
N PRO A 32 7.56 16.14 1.56
CA PRO A 32 8.98 16.14 1.22
C PRO A 32 9.75 15.10 2.00
N ALA A 33 10.78 14.51 1.39
CA ALA A 33 11.81 13.75 2.07
C ALA A 33 12.28 14.50 3.33
N GLY A 34 12.51 13.78 4.43
CA GLY A 34 12.96 14.40 5.68
C GLY A 34 14.33 15.07 5.57
N PHE A 35 15.12 14.63 4.58
CA PHE A 35 16.42 15.17 4.21
C PHE A 35 16.50 15.20 2.68
N ALA A 36 16.97 16.30 2.11
CA ALA A 36 17.11 16.51 0.67
C ALA A 36 18.34 15.83 0.08
N SER A 37 19.34 15.47 0.91
CA SER A 37 20.55 14.79 0.46
C SER A 37 21.13 13.83 1.51
N GLU A 38 22.03 12.95 1.07
CA GLU A 38 22.82 12.10 1.95
C GLU A 38 23.66 12.91 2.93
N ARG A 39 24.27 14.01 2.47
CA ARG A 39 25.10 14.87 3.30
C ARG A 39 24.30 15.52 4.42
N GLU A 40 23.10 16.01 4.11
CA GLU A 40 22.22 16.60 5.11
C GLU A 40 21.74 15.60 6.16
N LEU A 41 21.52 14.34 5.77
CA LEU A 41 21.24 13.24 6.70
C LEU A 41 22.47 12.95 7.57
N LEU A 42 23.66 12.89 6.99
CA LEU A 42 24.91 12.66 7.72
C LEU A 42 25.17 13.75 8.74
N ASP A 43 25.04 15.02 8.35
CA ASP A 43 25.20 16.17 9.25
C ASP A 43 24.21 16.06 10.42
N ALA A 44 22.95 15.72 10.14
CA ALA A 44 21.95 15.51 11.20
C ALA A 44 22.27 14.33 12.13
N ILE A 45 22.90 13.27 11.63
CA ILE A 45 23.36 12.13 12.46
C ILE A 45 24.48 12.60 13.39
N LEU A 46 25.47 13.31 12.86
CA LEU A 46 26.61 13.81 13.61
C LEU A 46 26.19 14.81 14.70
N GLU A 47 25.16 15.62 14.42
CA GLU A 47 24.55 16.55 15.37
C GLU A 47 23.59 15.88 16.38
N GLY A 48 23.25 14.60 16.18
CA GLY A 48 22.20 13.94 16.96
C GLY A 48 20.79 14.54 16.74
N SER A 49 20.58 15.28 15.66
CA SER A 49 19.36 16.06 15.41
C SER A 49 18.30 15.31 14.58
N VAL A 50 18.61 14.12 14.06
CA VAL A 50 17.71 13.30 13.20
C VAL A 50 16.30 13.18 13.76
N ALA A 51 16.16 12.73 15.02
CA ALA A 51 14.85 12.47 15.61
C ALA A 51 14.00 13.75 15.74
N ARG A 52 14.64 14.87 16.09
CA ARG A 52 13.99 16.18 16.20
C ARG A 52 13.51 16.66 14.83
N ARG A 53 14.38 16.59 13.82
CA ARG A 53 14.09 17.05 12.45
C ARG A 53 12.99 16.25 11.75
N LEU A 54 12.89 14.95 12.06
CA LEU A 54 11.87 14.10 11.48
C LEU A 54 10.52 14.19 12.19
N ARG A 55 10.50 14.64 13.45
CA ARG A 55 9.34 14.53 14.35
C ARG A 55 8.03 15.02 13.73
N GLU A 56 8.01 16.21 13.15
CA GLU A 56 6.81 16.82 12.56
C GLU A 56 6.14 15.94 11.50
N ARG A 57 6.92 15.05 10.87
CA ARG A 57 6.49 14.19 9.76
C ARG A 57 6.73 12.70 10.04
N GLU A 58 7.11 12.38 11.27
CA GLU A 58 7.36 11.02 11.75
C GLU A 58 6.03 10.45 12.20
N PHE A 59 5.67 9.27 11.69
CA PHE A 59 4.42 8.62 12.09
C PHE A 59 4.36 8.37 13.59
N TRP A 60 5.52 8.09 14.19
CA TRP A 60 5.66 7.73 15.59
C TRP A 60 5.73 8.93 16.51
N ALA A 61 5.88 10.15 15.98
CA ALA A 61 5.84 11.33 16.82
C ALA A 61 4.41 11.52 17.33
N ASP A 62 4.19 11.10 18.56
CA ASP A 62 2.94 11.39 19.26
C ASP A 62 2.96 12.86 19.68
N PRO A 63 2.07 13.71 19.15
CA PRO A 63 2.01 15.12 19.54
C PRO A 63 1.62 15.31 21.01
N ALA A 64 1.06 14.29 21.67
CA ALA A 64 0.78 14.31 23.10
C ALA A 64 2.04 14.12 23.96
N LEU A 65 3.16 13.66 23.39
CA LEU A 65 4.40 13.46 24.12
C LEU A 65 5.28 14.74 24.08
N PRO A 66 5.75 15.22 25.25
CA PRO A 66 6.75 16.27 25.33
C PRO A 66 8.03 15.97 24.54
N ASP A 67 8.63 17.02 23.98
CA ASP A 67 9.81 16.99 23.11
C ASP A 67 10.98 16.21 23.68
N TRP A 68 11.26 16.41 24.97
CA TRP A 68 12.37 15.79 25.67
C TRP A 68 12.17 14.28 25.86
N LEU A 69 10.93 13.80 25.99
CA LEU A 69 10.62 12.38 26.08
C LEU A 69 10.87 11.68 24.74
N TRP A 70 10.71 12.39 23.63
CA TRP A 70 10.96 11.84 22.30
C TRP A 70 12.44 11.53 22.03
N LEU A 71 13.36 12.16 22.77
CA LEU A 71 14.79 11.84 22.71
C LEU A 71 15.09 10.46 23.34
N SER A 72 14.23 9.96 24.23
CA SER A 72 14.41 8.65 24.86
C SER A 72 14.19 7.52 23.86
N THR A 73 15.18 6.65 23.72
CA THR A 73 15.07 5.40 22.94
C THR A 73 13.96 4.50 23.48
N GLY A 74 13.78 4.45 24.80
CA GLY A 74 12.74 3.63 25.43
C GLY A 74 11.33 4.10 25.10
N VAL A 75 11.09 5.42 25.11
CA VAL A 75 9.80 6.01 24.72
C VAL A 75 9.52 5.72 23.24
N ARG A 76 10.50 5.94 22.36
CA ARG A 76 10.37 5.63 20.92
C ARG A 76 10.07 4.15 20.67
N LEU A 77 10.70 3.24 21.43
CA LEU A 77 10.43 1.81 21.35
C LEU A 77 9.02 1.45 21.87
N GLY A 78 8.58 2.07 22.97
CA GLY A 78 7.24 1.89 23.51
C GLY A 78 6.17 2.33 22.50
N VAL A 79 6.34 3.51 21.90
CA VAL A 79 5.45 3.99 20.83
C VAL A 79 5.47 3.05 19.63
N LEU A 80 6.65 2.61 19.18
CA LEU A 80 6.79 1.63 18.09
C LEU A 80 5.99 0.35 18.35
N VAL A 81 6.06 -0.19 19.57
CA VAL A 81 5.32 -1.40 19.95
C VAL A 81 3.81 -1.14 19.99
N SER A 82 3.38 -0.02 20.58
CA SER A 82 1.95 0.34 20.66
C SER A 82 1.32 0.52 19.27
N GLU A 83 2.06 1.15 18.37
CA GLU A 83 1.62 1.47 17.01
C GLU A 83 1.71 0.25 16.07
N ARG A 84 2.48 -0.77 16.41
CA ARG A 84 2.53 -2.03 15.64
C ARG A 84 1.15 -2.68 15.55
N GLY A 85 0.34 -2.61 16.61
CA GLY A 85 -1.04 -3.10 16.62
C GLY A 85 -1.99 -2.25 15.78
N ARG A 86 -1.77 -0.92 15.76
CA ARG A 86 -2.57 0.05 14.98
C ARG A 86 -2.32 -0.03 13.47
N ARG A 87 -1.24 -0.69 13.04
CA ARG A 87 -0.86 -0.91 11.62
C ARG A 87 -1.57 -2.08 10.95
N ASN A 88 -2.67 -2.57 11.52
CA ASN A 88 -3.46 -3.59 10.88
C ASN A 88 -4.21 -2.99 9.67
N HIS A 89 -3.66 -3.19 8.47
CA HIS A 89 -4.22 -2.68 7.22
C HIS A 89 -5.69 -3.07 7.04
N ARG A 90 -6.12 -4.26 7.51
CA ARG A 90 -7.52 -4.66 7.52
C ARG A 90 -8.38 -3.69 8.31
N THR A 91 -8.01 -3.40 9.56
CA THR A 91 -8.74 -2.45 10.41
C THR A 91 -8.76 -1.05 9.79
N LEU A 92 -7.61 -0.61 9.25
CA LEU A 92 -7.48 0.70 8.63
C LEU A 92 -8.33 0.84 7.34
N TRP A 93 -8.51 -0.24 6.58
CA TRP A 93 -9.35 -0.23 5.38
C TRP A 93 -10.84 -0.40 5.67
N LEU A 94 -11.18 -1.06 6.80
CA LEU A 94 -12.57 -1.20 7.23
C LEU A 94 -13.14 0.09 7.81
N ASP A 95 -12.30 1.03 8.25
CA ASP A 95 -12.72 2.38 8.58
C ASP A 95 -12.93 3.20 7.30
N ALA A 96 -14.17 3.19 6.79
CA ALA A 96 -14.54 3.85 5.56
C ALA A 96 -14.28 5.36 5.56
N ASN A 97 -14.33 6.01 6.72
CA ASN A 97 -14.10 7.44 6.87
C ASN A 97 -12.67 7.75 7.33
N GLY A 98 -11.87 6.73 7.61
CA GLY A 98 -10.49 6.88 8.03
C GLY A 98 -9.62 7.45 6.92
N GLU A 99 -8.69 8.32 7.32
CA GLU A 99 -7.63 8.86 6.45
C GLU A 99 -6.90 7.78 5.62
N PRO A 100 -6.58 6.55 6.11
CA PRO A 100 -5.82 5.59 5.28
C PRO A 100 -6.56 5.12 4.04
N LEU A 101 -7.86 4.81 4.17
CA LEU A 101 -8.65 4.40 3.03
C LEU A 101 -8.87 5.59 2.09
N GLN A 102 -9.24 6.75 2.62
CA GLN A 102 -9.47 7.97 1.83
C GLN A 102 -8.22 8.37 1.04
N LEU A 103 -7.05 8.32 1.67
CA LEU A 103 -5.77 8.61 1.02
C LEU A 103 -5.46 7.60 -0.09
N THR A 104 -5.73 6.32 0.15
CA THR A 104 -5.53 5.26 -0.86
C THR A 104 -6.42 5.50 -2.07
N LEU A 105 -7.71 5.79 -1.85
CA LEU A 105 -8.67 6.09 -2.92
C LEU A 105 -8.26 7.34 -3.70
N ALA A 106 -7.87 8.42 -3.02
CA ALA A 106 -7.43 9.64 -3.66
C ALA A 106 -6.19 9.42 -4.56
N ILE A 107 -5.20 8.64 -4.09
CA ILE A 107 -4.00 8.30 -4.88
C ILE A 107 -4.41 7.51 -6.14
N LEU A 108 -5.26 6.50 -5.99
CA LEU A 108 -5.71 5.67 -7.11
C LEU A 108 -6.52 6.49 -8.12
N GLU A 109 -7.38 7.39 -7.64
CA GLU A 109 -8.18 8.29 -8.46
C GLU A 109 -7.32 9.30 -9.23
N SER A 110 -6.36 9.94 -8.56
CA SER A 110 -5.45 10.88 -9.22
C SER A 110 -4.62 10.18 -10.30
N PHE A 111 -4.04 9.01 -9.97
CA PHE A 111 -3.27 8.23 -10.92
C PHE A 111 -4.12 7.78 -12.12
N HIS A 112 -5.34 7.30 -11.88
CA HIS A 112 -6.25 6.89 -12.94
C HIS A 112 -6.53 8.05 -13.91
N ARG A 113 -6.93 9.22 -13.37
CA ARG A 113 -7.21 10.42 -14.17
C ARG A 113 -5.99 10.89 -14.95
N GLU A 114 -4.83 10.98 -14.29
CA GLU A 114 -3.58 11.43 -14.90
C GLU A 114 -3.11 10.49 -16.00
N ALA A 115 -3.19 9.17 -15.80
CA ALA A 115 -2.83 8.19 -16.81
C ALA A 115 -3.71 8.31 -18.06
N LEU A 116 -5.02 8.47 -17.91
CA LEU A 116 -5.93 8.68 -19.03
C LEU A 116 -5.64 10.01 -19.75
N ALA A 117 -5.39 11.09 -19.00
CA ALA A 117 -5.02 12.39 -19.57
C ALA A 117 -3.69 12.34 -20.34
N ALA A 118 -2.75 11.49 -19.92
CA ALA A 118 -1.49 11.23 -20.61
C ALA A 118 -1.64 10.31 -21.83
N GLY A 119 -2.85 9.87 -22.18
CA GLY A 119 -3.15 9.05 -23.36
C GLY A 119 -3.14 7.54 -23.10
N ALA A 120 -3.10 7.09 -21.83
CA ALA A 120 -3.32 5.68 -21.54
C ALA A 120 -4.74 5.28 -21.98
N ARG A 121 -4.85 4.14 -22.68
CA ARG A 121 -6.16 3.62 -23.11
C ARG A 121 -7.01 3.11 -21.95
N ALA A 122 -6.36 2.70 -20.86
CA ALA A 122 -6.97 2.34 -19.59
C ALA A 122 -5.94 2.35 -18.45
N ALA A 123 -6.42 2.55 -17.23
CA ALA A 123 -5.62 2.50 -16.00
C ALA A 123 -6.40 1.76 -14.89
N PRO A 124 -6.54 0.43 -14.97
CA PRO A 124 -7.27 -0.34 -13.97
C PRO A 124 -6.47 -0.52 -12.67
N VAL A 125 -7.17 -0.69 -11.56
CA VAL A 125 -6.60 -1.12 -10.29
C VAL A 125 -6.60 -2.64 -10.20
N LEU A 126 -5.46 -3.24 -9.86
CA LEU A 126 -5.34 -4.68 -9.62
C LEU A 126 -5.30 -4.93 -8.11
N ILE A 127 -6.23 -5.74 -7.59
CA ILE A 127 -6.21 -6.16 -6.19
C ILE A 127 -5.52 -7.51 -6.07
N TRP A 128 -4.42 -7.50 -5.33
CA TRP A 128 -3.59 -8.68 -5.07
C TRP A 128 -3.80 -9.14 -3.64
N PRO A 129 -4.43 -10.31 -3.39
CA PRO A 129 -4.53 -10.82 -2.04
C PRO A 129 -3.17 -11.33 -1.57
N SER A 130 -2.81 -11.06 -0.31
CA SER A 130 -1.74 -11.80 0.35
C SER A 130 -2.17 -13.27 0.53
N ARG A 131 -1.23 -14.19 0.78
CA ARG A 131 -1.58 -15.60 1.05
C ARG A 131 -2.58 -15.73 2.23
N PRO A 132 -2.38 -15.08 3.39
CA PRO A 132 -3.37 -15.10 4.48
C PRO A 132 -4.74 -14.54 4.09
N ASP A 133 -4.77 -13.45 3.34
CA ASP A 133 -6.01 -12.83 2.87
C ASP A 133 -6.75 -13.74 1.88
N PHE A 134 -6.02 -14.35 0.96
CA PHE A 134 -6.55 -15.31 0.00
C PHE A 134 -7.13 -16.54 0.70
N THR A 135 -6.39 -17.11 1.65
CA THR A 135 -6.88 -18.22 2.48
C THR A 135 -8.14 -17.83 3.26
N GLY A 136 -8.16 -16.63 3.85
CA GLY A 136 -9.34 -16.09 4.53
C GLY A 136 -10.54 -15.92 3.61
N ALA A 137 -10.33 -15.31 2.45
CA ALA A 137 -11.36 -15.14 1.43
C ALA A 137 -11.93 -16.47 0.94
N LEU A 138 -11.07 -17.47 0.72
CA LEU A 138 -11.47 -18.75 0.14
C LEU A 138 -12.17 -19.67 1.15
N ILE A 139 -11.70 -19.69 2.41
CA ILE A 139 -12.26 -20.56 3.45
C ILE A 139 -13.46 -19.91 4.15
N ARG A 140 -13.42 -18.60 4.39
CA ARG A 140 -14.41 -17.87 5.21
C ARG A 140 -15.27 -16.87 4.43
N GLY A 141 -15.05 -16.73 3.12
CA GLY A 141 -15.69 -15.66 2.33
C GLY A 141 -15.21 -14.26 2.70
N ASP A 142 -14.11 -14.16 3.45
CA ASP A 142 -13.64 -12.93 4.07
C ASP A 142 -12.85 -12.05 3.09
N ARG A 143 -13.58 -11.28 2.28
CA ARG A 143 -13.04 -10.28 1.34
C ARG A 143 -13.26 -8.88 1.89
N TYR A 144 -12.58 -8.56 3.00
CA TYR A 144 -12.76 -7.28 3.70
C TYR A 144 -12.50 -6.04 2.81
N TRP A 145 -11.77 -6.17 1.71
CA TRP A 145 -11.52 -5.10 0.74
C TRP A 145 -12.67 -4.87 -0.24
N GLN A 146 -13.66 -5.76 -0.33
CA GLN A 146 -14.73 -5.66 -1.32
C GLN A 146 -15.51 -4.35 -1.20
N ALA A 147 -16.19 -4.13 -0.07
CA ALA A 147 -16.96 -2.91 0.14
C ALA A 147 -16.10 -1.63 0.18
N PRO A 148 -15.05 -1.54 1.02
CA PRO A 148 -14.33 -0.28 1.17
C PRO A 148 -13.46 0.11 -0.03
N LEU A 149 -12.99 -0.85 -0.83
CA LEU A 149 -12.10 -0.57 -1.97
C LEU A 149 -12.77 -0.86 -3.31
N VAL A 150 -13.25 -2.09 -3.55
CA VAL A 150 -13.79 -2.46 -4.88
C VAL A 150 -15.03 -1.63 -5.21
N ASP A 151 -16.00 -1.58 -4.29
CA ASP A 151 -17.26 -0.87 -4.53
C ASP A 151 -17.02 0.65 -4.59
N ALA A 152 -16.08 1.16 -3.77
CA ALA A 152 -15.66 2.56 -3.79
C ALA A 152 -14.97 2.97 -5.10
N LEU A 153 -14.15 2.10 -5.70
CA LEU A 153 -13.55 2.32 -7.02
C LEU A 153 -14.59 2.26 -8.13
N ALA A 154 -15.52 1.29 -8.06
CA ALA A 154 -16.61 1.17 -9.02
C ALA A 154 -17.52 2.40 -9.03
N ALA A 155 -17.87 2.93 -7.85
CA ALA A 155 -18.66 4.17 -7.72
C ALA A 155 -17.96 5.40 -8.33
N ARG A 156 -16.62 5.38 -8.44
CA ARG A 156 -15.80 6.42 -9.08
C ARG A 156 -15.57 6.16 -10.58
N GLY A 157 -16.14 5.09 -11.14
CA GLY A 157 -15.91 4.70 -12.52
C GLY A 157 -14.49 4.17 -12.78
N ILE A 158 -13.74 3.79 -11.75
CA ILE A 158 -12.37 3.28 -11.89
C ILE A 158 -12.44 1.75 -12.06
N PRO A 159 -11.98 1.20 -13.19
CA PRO A 159 -11.99 -0.24 -13.40
C PRO A 159 -11.09 -0.95 -12.38
N CYS A 160 -11.57 -2.05 -11.82
CA CYS A 160 -10.83 -2.84 -10.85
C CYS A 160 -10.91 -4.34 -11.19
N LEU A 161 -9.80 -5.05 -11.04
CA LEU A 161 -9.73 -6.51 -11.16
C LEU A 161 -9.38 -7.10 -9.79
N ASP A 162 -10.31 -7.83 -9.19
CA ASP A 162 -10.00 -8.63 -8.00
C ASP A 162 -9.44 -10.00 -8.40
N LEU A 163 -8.13 -10.14 -8.25
CA LEU A 163 -7.42 -11.36 -8.61
C LEU A 163 -7.69 -12.51 -7.64
N SER A 164 -8.27 -12.24 -6.46
CA SER A 164 -8.65 -13.31 -5.52
C SER A 164 -9.70 -14.25 -6.12
N LEU A 165 -10.54 -13.75 -7.03
CA LEU A 165 -11.58 -14.54 -7.70
C LEU A 165 -10.94 -15.54 -8.68
N ALA A 166 -10.04 -15.08 -9.53
CA ALA A 166 -9.34 -15.93 -10.50
C ALA A 166 -8.44 -16.96 -9.81
N LEU A 167 -7.71 -16.54 -8.77
CA LEU A 167 -6.91 -17.44 -7.94
C LEU A 167 -7.79 -18.46 -7.22
N GLY A 168 -8.96 -18.06 -6.72
CA GLY A 168 -9.92 -18.95 -6.04
C GLY A 168 -10.45 -20.03 -6.97
N ALA A 169 -10.82 -19.66 -8.20
CA ALA A 169 -11.24 -20.62 -9.22
C ALA A 169 -10.11 -21.60 -9.59
N ALA A 170 -8.86 -21.14 -9.67
CA ALA A 170 -7.72 -22.01 -9.91
C ALA A 170 -7.48 -22.99 -8.74
N ALA A 171 -7.58 -22.52 -7.50
CA ALA A 171 -7.34 -23.30 -6.29
C ALA A 171 -8.36 -24.42 -6.08
N THR A 172 -9.60 -24.26 -6.58
CA THR A 172 -10.68 -25.25 -6.43
C THR A 172 -10.81 -26.21 -7.63
N SER A 173 -10.06 -25.96 -8.72
CA SER A 173 -10.18 -26.73 -9.97
C SER A 173 -9.78 -28.22 -9.88
N LYS A 174 -9.05 -28.63 -8.85
CA LYS A 174 -8.49 -30.00 -8.72
C LYS A 174 -9.28 -30.95 -7.80
N ARG A 175 -10.55 -30.68 -7.49
CA ARG A 175 -11.37 -31.38 -6.46
C ARG A 175 -10.84 -31.28 -5.01
N VAL A 176 -9.58 -30.91 -4.82
CA VAL A 176 -8.96 -30.59 -3.53
C VAL A 176 -8.48 -29.14 -3.56
N LEU A 177 -8.64 -28.46 -2.42
CA LEU A 177 -8.17 -27.09 -2.22
C LEU A 177 -6.63 -27.03 -2.27
N ASP A 178 -6.07 -26.40 -3.30
CA ASP A 178 -4.61 -26.34 -3.54
C ASP A 178 -4.10 -24.89 -3.53
N ILE A 179 -4.06 -24.29 -2.33
CA ILE A 179 -3.54 -22.92 -2.13
C ILE A 179 -2.02 -22.90 -2.31
N ASP A 180 -1.33 -23.93 -1.85
CA ASP A 180 0.12 -23.97 -1.77
C ASP A 180 0.79 -24.01 -3.15
N SER A 181 0.15 -24.59 -4.17
CA SER A 181 0.68 -24.51 -5.54
C SER A 181 0.68 -23.08 -6.10
N LEU A 182 -0.20 -22.19 -5.61
CA LEU A 182 -0.35 -20.82 -6.12
C LEU A 182 0.59 -19.82 -5.44
N PHE A 183 1.16 -20.16 -4.29
CA PHE A 183 2.01 -19.28 -3.49
C PHE A 183 3.34 -19.93 -3.14
N GLN A 184 4.42 -19.15 -3.22
CA GLN A 184 5.72 -19.49 -2.65
C GLN A 184 6.01 -18.52 -1.51
N ASN A 185 5.96 -19.00 -0.27
CA ASN A 185 5.95 -18.17 0.94
C ASN A 185 4.78 -17.15 0.93
N MET A 186 5.09 -15.86 0.86
CA MET A 186 4.13 -14.75 0.82
C MET A 186 3.89 -14.19 -0.59
N HIS A 187 4.57 -14.72 -1.60
CA HIS A 187 4.48 -14.29 -3.00
C HIS A 187 3.72 -15.31 -3.83
N LEU A 188 3.20 -14.89 -4.99
CA LEU A 188 2.68 -15.84 -5.96
C LEU A 188 3.80 -16.71 -6.51
N SER A 189 3.53 -18.00 -6.64
CA SER A 189 4.38 -18.94 -7.36
C SER A 189 4.34 -18.66 -8.87
N ARG A 190 5.14 -19.38 -9.66
CA ARG A 190 5.02 -19.38 -11.12
C ARG A 190 3.59 -19.72 -11.59
N ALA A 191 2.94 -20.69 -10.93
CA ALA A 191 1.58 -21.09 -11.27
C ALA A 191 0.56 -20.00 -10.91
N GLY A 192 0.70 -19.35 -9.75
CA GLY A 192 -0.13 -18.20 -9.35
C GLY A 192 0.01 -17.02 -10.31
N ASN A 193 1.24 -16.66 -10.68
CA ASN A 193 1.48 -15.61 -11.67
C ASN A 193 0.90 -15.95 -13.05
N ALA A 194 0.90 -17.23 -13.45
CA ALA A 194 0.28 -17.65 -14.70
C ALA A 194 -1.25 -17.48 -14.68
N VAL A 195 -1.91 -17.68 -13.53
CA VAL A 195 -3.34 -17.39 -13.37
C VAL A 195 -3.60 -15.89 -13.53
N VAL A 196 -2.82 -15.05 -12.84
CA VAL A 196 -2.96 -13.59 -12.93
C VAL A 196 -2.71 -13.09 -14.35
N ALA A 197 -1.66 -13.56 -15.01
CA ALA A 197 -1.35 -13.16 -16.38
C ALA A 197 -2.49 -13.48 -17.36
N ARG A 198 -3.10 -14.67 -17.24
CA ARG A 198 -4.27 -15.04 -18.05
C ARG A 198 -5.47 -14.15 -17.74
N GLU A 199 -5.70 -13.83 -16.48
CA GLU A 199 -6.81 -12.98 -16.06
C GLU A 199 -6.68 -11.56 -16.60
N VAL A 200 -5.49 -10.97 -16.46
CA VAL A 200 -5.18 -9.64 -17.01
C VAL A 200 -5.28 -9.65 -18.53
N GLN A 201 -4.75 -10.68 -19.21
CA GLN A 201 -4.87 -10.80 -20.66
C GLN A 201 -6.33 -10.91 -21.12
N ARG A 202 -7.15 -11.69 -20.40
CA ARG A 202 -8.59 -11.81 -20.65
C ARG A 202 -9.28 -10.46 -20.52
N TRP A 203 -8.99 -9.72 -19.46
CA TRP A 203 -9.53 -8.37 -19.26
C TRP A 203 -9.10 -7.42 -20.39
N ILE A 204 -7.81 -7.36 -20.74
CA ILE A 204 -7.28 -6.54 -21.84
C ILE A 204 -8.06 -6.82 -23.15
N ARG A 205 -8.29 -8.10 -23.47
CA ARG A 205 -9.07 -8.48 -24.66
C ARG A 205 -10.53 -8.04 -24.57
N ALA A 206 -11.18 -8.26 -23.43
CA ALA A 206 -12.57 -7.87 -23.21
C ALA A 206 -12.79 -6.35 -23.34
N GLN A 207 -11.77 -5.55 -22.99
CA GLN A 207 -11.77 -4.10 -23.15
C GLN A 207 -11.36 -3.63 -24.57
N GLY A 208 -11.09 -4.55 -25.51
CA GLY A 208 -10.58 -4.20 -26.83
C GLY A 208 -9.19 -3.56 -26.82
N LEU A 209 -8.40 -3.77 -25.75
CA LEU A 209 -7.10 -3.16 -25.52
C LEU A 209 -5.92 -3.95 -26.10
N ALA A 210 -6.18 -5.15 -26.63
CA ALA A 210 -5.13 -5.98 -27.22
C ALA A 210 -4.40 -5.22 -28.36
N PRO A 211 -3.07 -5.39 -28.50
CA PRO A 211 -2.35 -4.94 -29.68
C PRO A 211 -3.02 -5.52 -30.93
N ARG A 212 -3.18 -4.68 -31.96
CA ARG A 212 -3.57 -5.15 -33.29
C ARG A 212 -2.44 -5.93 -33.93
#